data_AF-A0A937DM09-F1
#
_entry.id   AF-A0A937DM09-F1
#
_cell.length_a   1.000
_cell.length_b   1.000
_cell.length_c   1.000
_cell.angle_alpha   90.00
_cell.angle_beta   90.00
_cell.angle_gamma   90.00
#
_symmetry.space_group_name_H-M   'P 1'
#
loop_
_entity.id
_entity.type
_entity.pdbx_description
1 polymer ?
#
loop_
_entity_poly.entity_id
_entity_poly.type
_entity_poly.pdbx_seq_one_letter_code
_entity_poly.pdbx_strand_id
1 'polypeptide(L)'
;MSMSFSTLRGLVISLCAALLFVPFAAAQSTTAFTYQGSLSSSSAPITGVIDLRAELFSTLTGGSPIAPAVNLTNVTVTNGLFTVPLDFGAAFDDGQPRWVEISVRTPAGAGSFTTLSPRQALTPAPLAQGLAGIAITRGGPESLDQAQDVAGQIVFNVGAISPAWQSWTPSVSGKLTRLQLRVCSALSQTPQTLTVRVYIGVGTNGPLISTFTALLPGNNFSPLQRDLVVPNILVQAGTPYTFDFSGNIVIQEAANSIPGAAGSRAGSGFNYWFRTYVTPASSVDAAAGVAAFANTANTALQLAPGRIRVRGESGTSGGSPGIWFASPVTNPTDRAFVGMRDNDNIGFYNSAWNLLLNANGNVNIGDTSGAAPPERLTVTGNVQINTSANSGRLNFGPIADQGSNAENTDAMYFQRVNVAADSTELRLIIGDNNSTTGTDSFRICTTSTGGGLFERFRFQSDGQALKPGGGSWGVLSDPRAKHDIAPLTGTLDKLMSLRGYSFLYNDDRVASGQALPGTQFGLMADEVARVFPDWVSTDATGTRFVTERATTALMVEALRDLRQEKDRQLEMLKAELTKRDADNAQLKARLEALEAALQKITSESR
;
A
#
# COMPACT_ATOMS: atom_id res chain seq x y z
N MET A 1 5.36 20.63 -60.36
CA MET A 1 4.59 19.37 -60.30
C MET A 1 4.71 18.85 -58.88
N SER A 2 3.77 19.23 -58.02
CA SER A 2 3.80 19.04 -56.57
C SER A 2 3.17 17.70 -56.19
N MET A 3 3.95 16.79 -55.60
CA MET A 3 3.40 15.59 -54.95
C MET A 3 2.83 15.97 -53.57
N SER A 4 1.57 15.60 -53.37
CA SER A 4 0.74 15.86 -52.20
C SER A 4 1.12 15.00 -51.00
N PHE A 5 1.02 15.58 -49.79
CA PHE A 5 1.19 14.99 -48.46
C PHE A 5 0.27 13.79 -48.12
N SER A 6 -0.51 13.29 -49.08
CA SER A 6 -1.46 12.18 -48.91
C SER A 6 -0.81 10.79 -48.97
N THR A 7 0.38 10.64 -49.56
CA THR A 7 1.04 9.33 -49.75
C THR A 7 1.85 8.85 -48.53
N LEU A 8 2.24 9.74 -47.62
CA LEU A 8 3.02 9.35 -46.43
C LEU A 8 2.15 8.85 -45.26
N ARG A 9 0.85 9.20 -45.22
CA ARG A 9 -0.12 8.69 -44.23
C ARG A 9 -0.55 7.24 -44.50
N GLY A 10 -0.52 6.78 -45.75
CA GLY A 10 -0.89 5.40 -46.11
C GLY A 10 0.14 4.36 -45.69
N LEU A 11 1.43 4.70 -45.72
CA LEU A 11 2.51 3.75 -45.45
C LEU A 11 2.68 3.42 -43.97
N VAL A 12 2.43 4.38 -43.06
CA VAL A 12 2.55 4.19 -41.61
C VAL A 12 1.32 3.46 -41.01
N ILE A 13 0.13 3.66 -41.59
CA ILE A 13 -1.09 2.95 -41.17
C ILE A 13 -1.04 1.48 -41.63
N SER A 14 -0.42 1.19 -42.79
CA SER A 14 -0.26 -0.18 -43.28
C SER A 14 0.79 -0.99 -42.52
N LEU A 15 1.79 -0.34 -41.89
CA LEU A 15 2.83 -1.03 -41.12
C LEU A 15 2.40 -1.31 -39.66
N CYS A 16 1.49 -0.51 -39.09
CA CYS A 16 0.90 -0.76 -37.76
C CYS A 16 -0.25 -1.79 -37.76
N ALA A 17 -0.91 -2.05 -38.89
CA ALA A 17 -1.94 -3.08 -39.00
C ALA A 17 -1.39 -4.52 -39.14
N ALA A 18 -0.11 -4.66 -39.52
CA ALA A 18 0.54 -5.97 -39.72
C ALA A 18 1.21 -6.55 -38.45
N LEU A 19 1.28 -5.77 -37.35
CA LEU A 19 1.88 -6.19 -36.07
C LEU A 19 0.85 -6.56 -34.98
N LEU A 20 -0.44 -6.62 -35.33
CA LEU A 20 -1.54 -6.95 -34.40
C LEU A 20 -2.30 -8.24 -34.74
N PHE A 21 -1.84 -9.01 -35.72
CA PHE A 21 -2.32 -10.37 -35.99
C PHE A 21 -1.19 -11.38 -35.76
N VAL A 22 -0.84 -11.59 -34.49
CA VAL A 22 -0.35 -12.92 -34.10
C VAL A 22 -1.62 -13.77 -34.05
N PRO A 23 -1.84 -14.74 -34.95
CA PRO A 23 -2.86 -15.73 -34.68
C PRO A 23 -2.43 -16.39 -33.36
N PHE A 24 -3.28 -16.31 -32.34
CA PHE A 24 -3.24 -17.29 -31.27
C PHE A 24 -3.23 -18.64 -31.98
N ALA A 25 -2.10 -19.35 -31.92
CA ALA A 25 -2.12 -20.76 -32.17
C ALA A 25 -3.06 -21.31 -31.09
N ALA A 26 -4.33 -21.53 -31.46
CA ALA A 26 -5.13 -22.51 -30.76
C ALA A 26 -4.23 -23.75 -30.72
N ALA A 27 -3.85 -24.19 -29.52
CA ALA A 27 -3.18 -25.45 -29.36
C ALA A 27 -4.07 -26.48 -30.05
N GLN A 28 -3.68 -26.89 -31.24
CA GLN A 28 -4.39 -27.89 -32.01
C GLN A 28 -4.12 -29.17 -31.22
N SER A 29 -5.07 -29.56 -30.38
CA SER A 29 -5.05 -30.87 -29.73
C SER A 29 -5.23 -31.88 -30.85
N THR A 30 -4.15 -32.27 -31.52
CA THR A 30 -4.20 -33.32 -32.53
C THR A 30 -4.55 -34.61 -31.80
N THR A 31 -5.67 -35.23 -32.17
CA THR A 31 -6.12 -36.52 -31.62
C THR A 31 -5.26 -37.70 -32.06
N ALA A 32 -4.37 -37.45 -33.04
CA ALA A 32 -3.36 -38.39 -33.48
C ALA A 32 -2.28 -38.63 -32.41
N PHE A 33 -1.94 -39.89 -32.16
CA PHE A 33 -0.80 -40.28 -31.35
C PHE A 33 0.16 -41.19 -32.13
N THR A 34 1.43 -41.19 -31.75
CA THR A 34 2.44 -42.05 -32.36
C THR A 34 2.33 -43.46 -31.79
N TYR A 35 2.15 -44.44 -32.67
CA TYR A 35 2.13 -45.86 -32.34
C TYR A 35 3.38 -46.55 -32.90
N GLN A 36 4.09 -47.28 -32.04
CA GLN A 36 5.29 -48.03 -32.38
C GLN A 36 5.08 -49.51 -32.10
N GLY A 37 5.45 -50.36 -33.04
CA GLY A 37 5.30 -51.81 -32.92
C GLY A 37 6.44 -52.57 -33.58
N SER A 38 6.57 -53.84 -33.22
CA SER A 38 7.46 -54.80 -33.86
C SER A 38 6.69 -55.97 -34.48
N LEU A 39 7.08 -56.40 -35.67
CA LEU A 39 6.50 -57.50 -36.42
C LEU A 39 7.55 -58.57 -36.69
N SER A 40 7.21 -59.81 -36.35
CA SER A 40 8.00 -60.99 -36.68
C SER A 40 7.12 -62.04 -37.34
N SER A 41 7.69 -62.79 -38.28
CA SER A 41 7.10 -63.99 -38.86
C SER A 41 8.00 -65.17 -38.52
N SER A 42 7.45 -66.25 -37.98
CA SER A 42 8.21 -67.46 -37.62
C SER A 42 9.53 -67.16 -36.88
N SER A 43 9.48 -66.22 -35.92
CA SER A 43 10.60 -65.77 -35.09
C SER A 43 11.71 -64.95 -35.79
N ALA A 44 11.53 -64.58 -37.05
CA ALA A 44 12.41 -63.64 -37.76
C ALA A 44 11.73 -62.27 -37.93
N PRO A 45 12.44 -61.14 -37.76
CA PRO A 45 11.88 -59.80 -37.97
C PRO A 45 11.51 -59.58 -39.43
N ILE A 46 10.33 -59.01 -39.69
CA ILE A 46 9.90 -58.68 -41.05
C ILE A 46 10.60 -57.39 -41.51
N THR A 47 11.21 -57.39 -42.70
CA THR A 47 11.70 -56.17 -43.36
C THR A 47 11.03 -56.05 -44.72
N GLY A 48 10.39 -54.91 -44.98
CA GLY A 48 9.61 -54.68 -46.20
C GLY A 48 8.46 -53.70 -45.99
N VAL A 49 7.59 -53.60 -46.99
CA VAL A 49 6.44 -52.68 -46.97
C VAL A 49 5.15 -53.47 -46.75
N ILE A 50 4.34 -53.05 -45.78
CA ILE A 50 3.07 -53.70 -45.41
C ILE A 50 1.89 -52.71 -45.50
N ASP A 51 0.67 -53.23 -45.51
CA ASP A 51 -0.50 -52.42 -45.12
C ASP A 51 -0.92 -52.77 -43.70
N LEU A 52 -1.27 -51.76 -42.92
CA LEU A 52 -1.71 -51.86 -41.53
C LEU A 52 -3.12 -51.30 -41.38
N ARG A 53 -3.99 -52.04 -40.70
CA ARG A 53 -5.30 -51.58 -40.26
C ARG A 53 -5.35 -51.59 -38.74
N ALA A 54 -5.74 -50.46 -38.14
CA ALA A 54 -5.94 -50.31 -36.72
C ALA A 54 -7.42 -50.05 -36.40
N GLU A 55 -7.98 -50.81 -35.47
CA GLU A 55 -9.37 -50.70 -35.02
C GLU A 55 -9.40 -50.53 -33.50
N LEU A 56 -10.27 -49.65 -33.00
CA LEU A 56 -10.36 -49.32 -31.58
C LEU A 56 -11.57 -50.00 -30.93
N PHE A 57 -11.37 -50.60 -29.76
CA PHE A 57 -12.39 -51.32 -29.01
C PHE A 57 -12.47 -50.88 -27.54
N SER A 58 -13.66 -51.05 -26.96
CA SER A 58 -13.92 -50.84 -25.52
C SER A 58 -13.73 -52.11 -24.68
N THR A 59 -13.42 -53.25 -25.30
CA THR A 59 -13.16 -54.54 -24.62
C THR A 59 -11.94 -55.25 -25.19
N LEU A 60 -11.26 -56.05 -24.35
CA LEU A 60 -10.07 -56.83 -24.73
C LEU A 60 -10.37 -57.95 -25.75
N THR A 61 -11.56 -58.56 -25.67
CA THR A 61 -12.05 -59.60 -26.60
C THR A 61 -13.50 -59.32 -26.98
N GLY A 62 -13.91 -59.73 -28.19
CA GLY A 62 -15.25 -59.47 -28.72
C GLY A 62 -15.57 -57.98 -28.95
N GLY A 63 -16.85 -57.63 -29.04
CA GLY A 63 -17.32 -56.25 -29.24
C GLY A 63 -17.19 -55.74 -30.68
N SER A 64 -17.83 -54.59 -30.96
CA SER A 64 -17.72 -53.87 -32.23
C SER A 64 -16.74 -52.70 -32.10
N PRO A 65 -16.04 -52.30 -33.19
CA PRO A 65 -15.18 -51.12 -33.17
C PRO A 65 -15.96 -49.87 -32.76
N ILE A 66 -15.35 -49.03 -31.92
CA ILE A 66 -15.95 -47.80 -31.38
C ILE A 66 -15.58 -46.54 -32.19
N ALA A 67 -14.71 -46.69 -33.18
CA ALA A 67 -14.28 -45.63 -34.08
C ALA A 67 -14.04 -46.19 -35.49
N PRO A 68 -14.08 -45.35 -36.55
CA PRO A 68 -13.70 -45.77 -37.90
C PRO A 68 -12.28 -46.37 -37.92
N ALA A 69 -12.09 -47.43 -38.71
CA ALA A 69 -10.79 -48.08 -38.85
C ALA A 69 -9.76 -47.16 -39.51
N VAL A 70 -8.57 -47.05 -38.92
CA VAL A 70 -7.44 -46.33 -39.49
C VAL A 70 -6.69 -47.28 -40.41
N ASN A 71 -6.74 -47.02 -41.72
CA ASN A 71 -6.07 -47.83 -42.73
C ASN A 71 -4.82 -47.09 -43.23
N LEU A 72 -3.65 -47.68 -43.03
CA LEU A 72 -2.36 -47.15 -43.44
C LEU A 72 -1.76 -48.07 -44.50
N THR A 73 -1.62 -47.56 -45.72
CA THR A 73 -1.01 -48.30 -46.82
C THR A 73 0.47 -47.98 -46.94
N ASN A 74 1.26 -48.93 -47.44
CA ASN A 74 2.68 -48.76 -47.69
C ASN A 74 3.52 -48.37 -46.45
N VAL A 75 3.23 -48.96 -45.29
CA VAL A 75 4.01 -48.77 -44.07
C VAL A 75 5.34 -49.51 -44.20
N THR A 76 6.45 -48.76 -44.16
CA THR A 76 7.80 -49.34 -44.17
C THR A 76 8.14 -49.94 -42.82
N VAL A 77 8.53 -51.22 -42.82
CA VAL A 77 8.99 -51.97 -41.66
C VAL A 77 10.47 -52.30 -41.86
N THR A 78 11.31 -51.94 -40.90
CA THR A 78 12.76 -52.20 -40.95
C THR A 78 13.17 -52.97 -39.72
N ASN A 79 13.77 -54.16 -39.90
CA ASN A 79 14.12 -55.06 -38.79
C ASN A 79 12.95 -55.31 -37.82
N GLY A 80 11.75 -55.47 -38.37
CA GLY A 80 10.52 -55.70 -37.63
C GLY A 80 9.87 -54.43 -37.07
N LEU A 81 10.57 -53.30 -36.97
CA LEU A 81 10.05 -52.09 -36.34
C LEU A 81 9.31 -51.19 -37.33
N PHE A 82 8.20 -50.61 -36.87
CA PHE A 82 7.47 -49.55 -37.56
C PHE A 82 6.99 -48.47 -36.58
N THR A 83 6.78 -47.26 -37.09
CA THR A 83 6.23 -46.12 -36.34
C THR A 83 5.20 -45.43 -37.22
N VAL A 84 3.96 -45.30 -36.74
CA VAL A 84 2.85 -44.71 -37.50
C VAL A 84 2.00 -43.80 -36.61
N PRO A 85 1.43 -42.71 -37.15
CA PRO A 85 0.41 -41.95 -36.45
C PRO A 85 -0.94 -42.68 -36.53
N LEU A 86 -1.63 -42.82 -35.40
CA LEU A 86 -3.00 -43.31 -35.33
C LEU A 86 -3.92 -42.20 -34.80
N ASP A 87 -5.01 -41.94 -35.49
CA ASP A 87 -6.00 -40.94 -35.11
C ASP A 87 -7.41 -41.56 -35.12
N PHE A 88 -7.99 -41.73 -33.94
CA PHE A 88 -9.35 -42.23 -33.76
C PHE A 88 -10.35 -41.11 -33.38
N GLY A 89 -9.95 -39.84 -33.54
CA GLY A 89 -10.74 -38.67 -33.14
C GLY A 89 -10.97 -38.61 -31.62
N ALA A 90 -12.17 -38.16 -31.22
CA ALA A 90 -12.59 -37.94 -29.83
C ALA A 90 -12.82 -39.23 -29.02
N ALA A 91 -12.41 -40.41 -29.50
CA ALA A 91 -12.72 -41.71 -28.89
C ALA A 91 -12.06 -41.94 -27.51
N PHE A 92 -11.18 -41.03 -27.08
CA PHE A 92 -10.46 -41.05 -25.79
C PHE A 92 -10.93 -39.97 -24.79
N ASP A 93 -11.92 -39.14 -25.13
CA ASP A 93 -12.33 -37.97 -24.34
C ASP A 93 -13.10 -38.33 -23.04
N ASP A 94 -13.55 -39.58 -22.89
CA ASP A 94 -14.28 -40.07 -21.71
C ASP A 94 -13.39 -40.68 -20.62
N GLY A 95 -12.07 -40.73 -20.84
CA GLY A 95 -11.08 -41.24 -19.88
C GLY A 95 -11.16 -42.74 -19.60
N GLN A 96 -11.92 -43.50 -20.38
CA GLN A 96 -12.09 -44.95 -20.21
C GLN A 96 -10.96 -45.74 -20.89
N PRO A 97 -10.58 -46.94 -20.40
CA PRO A 97 -9.57 -47.78 -21.04
C PRO A 97 -10.00 -48.19 -22.45
N ARG A 98 -9.01 -48.30 -23.36
CA ARG A 98 -9.21 -48.66 -24.76
C ARG A 98 -8.24 -49.74 -25.21
N TRP A 99 -8.63 -50.51 -26.21
CA TRP A 99 -7.81 -51.55 -26.81
C TRP A 99 -7.70 -51.34 -28.31
N VAL A 100 -6.48 -51.34 -28.83
CA VAL A 100 -6.22 -51.29 -30.28
C VAL A 100 -5.97 -52.69 -30.81
N GLU A 101 -6.70 -53.05 -31.85
CA GLU A 101 -6.48 -54.25 -32.65
C GLU A 101 -5.71 -53.88 -33.91
N ILE A 102 -4.58 -54.56 -34.14
CA ILE A 102 -3.75 -54.35 -35.32
C ILE A 102 -3.92 -55.55 -36.23
N SER A 103 -4.28 -55.28 -37.48
CA SER A 103 -4.28 -56.26 -38.55
C SER A 103 -3.30 -55.84 -39.63
N VAL A 104 -2.48 -56.77 -40.11
CA VAL A 104 -1.44 -56.49 -41.12
C VAL A 104 -1.58 -57.40 -42.32
N ARG A 105 -1.23 -56.92 -43.51
CA ARG A 105 -0.99 -57.77 -44.68
C ARG A 105 0.36 -57.44 -45.32
N THR A 106 1.06 -58.48 -45.73
CA THR A 106 2.40 -58.40 -46.32
C THR A 106 2.48 -59.36 -47.52
N PRO A 107 2.97 -58.92 -48.69
CA PRO A 107 3.38 -57.55 -49.06
C PRO A 107 2.20 -56.57 -49.15
N ALA A 108 2.46 -55.27 -49.08
CA ALA A 108 1.44 -54.23 -49.29
C ALA A 108 0.63 -54.45 -50.58
N GLY A 109 -0.69 -54.21 -50.52
CA GLY A 109 -1.59 -54.37 -51.65
C GLY A 109 -2.01 -55.81 -52.00
N ALA A 110 -1.44 -56.85 -51.39
CA ALA A 110 -1.73 -58.25 -51.71
C ALA A 110 -2.11 -59.09 -50.47
N GLY A 111 -3.04 -60.03 -50.63
CA GLY A 111 -3.49 -60.96 -49.58
C GLY A 111 -4.56 -60.41 -48.62
N SER A 112 -4.99 -61.28 -47.70
CA SER A 112 -5.93 -60.96 -46.62
C SER A 112 -5.18 -60.37 -45.42
N PHE A 113 -5.87 -59.52 -44.64
CA PHE A 113 -5.33 -59.03 -43.37
C PHE A 113 -5.29 -60.15 -42.33
N THR A 114 -4.16 -60.27 -41.65
CA THR A 114 -3.96 -61.14 -40.48
C THR A 114 -4.02 -60.30 -39.22
N THR A 115 -4.96 -60.63 -38.33
CA THR A 115 -5.12 -59.95 -37.03
C THR A 115 -4.06 -60.42 -36.03
N LEU A 116 -3.40 -59.49 -35.36
CA LEU A 116 -2.41 -59.74 -34.32
C LEU A 116 -3.12 -59.79 -32.96
N SER A 117 -3.04 -60.93 -32.28
CA SER A 117 -3.66 -61.17 -30.97
C SER A 117 -2.58 -61.31 -29.88
N PRO A 118 -2.81 -60.82 -28.64
CA PRO A 118 -4.01 -60.11 -28.17
C PRO A 118 -4.04 -58.62 -28.55
N ARG A 119 -5.22 -57.99 -28.43
CA ARG A 119 -5.36 -56.53 -28.56
C ARG A 119 -4.48 -55.83 -27.53
N GLN A 120 -3.92 -54.70 -27.92
CA GLN A 120 -3.02 -53.94 -27.06
C GLN A 120 -3.81 -52.89 -26.28
N ALA A 121 -3.63 -52.87 -24.97
CA ALA A 121 -4.23 -51.84 -24.12
C ALA A 121 -3.56 -50.49 -24.38
N LEU A 122 -4.36 -49.47 -24.63
CA LEU A 122 -3.92 -48.08 -24.64
C LEU A 122 -4.17 -47.52 -23.24
N THR A 123 -3.10 -47.26 -22.50
CA THR A 123 -3.20 -46.56 -21.22
C THR A 123 -3.57 -45.10 -21.48
N PRO A 124 -4.52 -44.50 -20.75
CA PRO A 124 -4.83 -43.09 -20.91
C PRO A 124 -3.54 -42.28 -20.71
N ALA A 125 -3.09 -41.58 -21.75
CA ALA A 125 -2.10 -40.53 -21.57
C ALA A 125 -2.77 -39.43 -20.74
N PRO A 126 -2.08 -38.81 -19.76
CA PRO A 126 -2.64 -37.67 -19.05
C PRO A 126 -2.84 -36.53 -20.05
N LEU A 127 -4.06 -36.42 -20.57
CA LEU A 127 -4.50 -35.21 -21.25
C LEU A 127 -4.47 -34.12 -20.19
N ALA A 128 -3.47 -33.24 -20.27
CA ALA A 128 -3.50 -31.97 -19.58
C ALA A 128 -4.59 -31.11 -20.25
N GLN A 129 -5.86 -31.46 -20.04
CA GLN A 129 -6.92 -30.46 -20.09
C GLN A 129 -6.52 -29.48 -19.00
N GLY A 130 -5.98 -28.33 -19.41
CA GLY A 130 -5.43 -27.33 -18.51
C GLY A 130 -6.39 -27.13 -17.34
N LEU A 131 -5.84 -26.96 -16.13
CA LEU A 131 -6.63 -26.52 -14.99
C LEU A 131 -7.59 -25.45 -15.51
N ALA A 132 -8.89 -25.70 -15.37
CA ALA A 132 -9.89 -24.66 -15.54
C ALA A 132 -9.61 -23.64 -14.43
N GLY A 133 -8.64 -22.75 -14.66
CA GLY A 133 -8.57 -21.49 -13.95
C GLY A 133 -9.96 -20.91 -14.08
N ILE A 134 -10.57 -20.54 -12.95
CA ILE A 134 -11.96 -20.10 -12.84
C ILE A 134 -12.32 -19.27 -14.06
N ALA A 135 -12.91 -19.94 -15.05
CA ALA A 135 -13.34 -19.32 -16.27
C ALA A 135 -14.72 -18.83 -15.91
N ILE A 136 -14.83 -17.55 -15.56
CA ILE A 136 -16.12 -16.87 -15.59
C ILE A 136 -16.49 -16.72 -17.05
N THR A 137 -16.86 -17.84 -17.66
CA THR A 137 -17.44 -17.86 -18.99
C THR A 137 -18.83 -17.30 -18.82
N ARG A 138 -19.10 -16.13 -19.43
CA ARG A 138 -20.47 -15.65 -19.60
C ARG A 138 -21.25 -16.83 -20.17
N GLY A 139 -22.29 -17.30 -19.45
CA GLY A 139 -23.01 -18.53 -19.80
C GLY A 139 -23.18 -18.60 -21.31
N GLY A 140 -22.64 -19.66 -21.92
CA GLY A 140 -22.82 -19.89 -23.35
C GLY A 140 -24.32 -19.76 -23.69
N PRO A 141 -24.69 -19.24 -24.87
CA PRO A 141 -26.08 -18.96 -25.19
C PRO A 141 -26.91 -20.20 -24.91
N GLU A 142 -28.04 -20.02 -24.23
CA GLU A 142 -28.92 -21.13 -23.90
C GLU A 142 -29.26 -21.90 -25.19
N SER A 143 -29.02 -23.22 -25.21
CA SER A 143 -29.35 -24.04 -26.38
C SER A 143 -30.85 -24.34 -26.37
N LEU A 144 -31.55 -23.94 -27.43
CA LEU A 144 -32.93 -24.34 -27.66
C LEU A 144 -32.97 -25.83 -28.05
N ASP A 145 -33.73 -26.63 -27.30
CA ASP A 145 -33.83 -28.09 -27.51
C ASP A 145 -35.24 -28.54 -27.83
N GLN A 146 -35.44 -29.20 -28.98
CA GLN A 146 -36.78 -29.37 -29.57
C GLN A 146 -36.98 -30.68 -30.37
N ALA A 147 -36.54 -31.85 -29.89
CA ALA A 147 -36.92 -33.15 -30.46
C ALA A 147 -38.23 -33.68 -29.85
N GLN A 148 -39.25 -34.07 -30.66
CA GLN A 148 -40.61 -34.32 -30.15
C GLN A 148 -41.30 -35.61 -30.67
N ASP A 149 -41.92 -36.33 -29.72
CA ASP A 149 -43.04 -37.26 -29.92
C ASP A 149 -44.27 -36.71 -29.17
N VAL A 150 -45.41 -36.55 -29.85
CA VAL A 150 -46.65 -35.98 -29.29
C VAL A 150 -47.74 -37.04 -29.25
N ALA A 151 -48.51 -37.11 -28.16
CA ALA A 151 -49.81 -37.76 -28.16
C ALA A 151 -50.90 -36.76 -28.56
N GLY A 152 -51.37 -36.84 -29.81
CA GLY A 152 -52.70 -36.40 -30.24
C GLY A 152 -53.08 -34.91 -30.13
N GLN A 153 -53.20 -34.28 -31.31
CA GLN A 153 -53.97 -33.06 -31.59
C GLN A 153 -53.51 -31.74 -30.92
N ILE A 154 -53.78 -30.62 -31.59
CA ILE A 154 -53.50 -29.24 -31.15
C ILE A 154 -54.28 -28.96 -29.86
N VAL A 155 -53.61 -28.83 -28.72
CA VAL A 155 -54.29 -28.67 -27.42
C VAL A 155 -54.53 -27.19 -27.13
N PHE A 156 -55.75 -26.75 -27.39
CA PHE A 156 -56.23 -25.42 -27.02
C PHE A 156 -56.68 -25.32 -25.55
N ASN A 157 -56.82 -26.42 -24.81
CA ASN A 157 -57.27 -26.39 -23.41
C ASN A 157 -56.74 -27.60 -22.63
N VAL A 158 -55.82 -27.34 -21.69
CA VAL A 158 -55.21 -28.35 -20.80
C VAL A 158 -56.24 -28.99 -19.88
N GLY A 159 -57.33 -28.29 -19.54
CA GLY A 159 -58.41 -28.84 -18.70
C GLY A 159 -59.33 -29.82 -19.43
N ALA A 160 -59.26 -29.91 -20.76
CA ALA A 160 -60.14 -30.73 -21.59
C ALA A 160 -59.54 -32.10 -21.96
N ILE A 161 -58.25 -32.32 -21.69
CA ILE A 161 -57.55 -33.58 -21.96
C ILE A 161 -56.65 -33.96 -20.77
N SER A 162 -56.57 -35.25 -20.48
CA SER A 162 -55.71 -35.76 -19.40
C SER A 162 -55.19 -37.14 -19.78
N PRO A 163 -53.87 -37.38 -19.81
CA PRO A 163 -52.80 -36.42 -19.49
C PRO A 163 -52.49 -35.46 -20.65
N ALA A 164 -52.07 -34.23 -20.35
CA ALA A 164 -51.73 -33.23 -21.36
C ALA A 164 -50.21 -33.02 -21.35
N TRP A 165 -49.49 -33.82 -22.13
CA TRP A 165 -48.03 -33.87 -22.04
C TRP A 165 -47.32 -33.69 -23.38
N GLN A 166 -46.07 -33.21 -23.31
CA GLN A 166 -45.15 -33.13 -24.44
C GLN A 166 -43.71 -33.45 -23.98
N SER A 167 -43.02 -34.30 -24.74
CA SER A 167 -41.65 -34.74 -24.47
C SER A 167 -40.60 -33.90 -25.19
N TRP A 168 -39.40 -33.82 -24.62
CA TRP A 168 -38.22 -33.21 -25.21
C TRP A 168 -36.95 -33.99 -24.84
N THR A 169 -35.91 -33.89 -25.66
CA THR A 169 -34.58 -34.47 -25.36
C THR A 169 -33.57 -33.34 -25.32
N PRO A 170 -32.82 -33.13 -24.22
CA PRO A 170 -31.73 -32.18 -24.16
C PRO A 170 -30.56 -32.60 -25.07
N SER A 171 -29.89 -31.64 -25.67
CA SER A 171 -28.65 -31.72 -26.44
C SER A 171 -27.43 -31.49 -25.54
N VAL A 172 -27.64 -30.91 -24.35
CA VAL A 172 -26.61 -30.70 -23.32
C VAL A 172 -27.06 -31.23 -21.96
N SER A 173 -26.13 -31.80 -21.19
CA SER A 173 -26.35 -32.23 -19.81
C SER A 173 -26.15 -31.05 -18.87
N GLY A 174 -27.09 -30.80 -17.96
CA GLY A 174 -26.99 -29.67 -17.05
C GLY A 174 -28.26 -29.36 -16.27
N LYS A 175 -28.35 -28.15 -15.74
CA LYS A 175 -29.52 -27.66 -14.99
C LYS A 175 -30.52 -27.05 -15.97
N LEU A 176 -31.78 -27.48 -15.89
CA LEU A 176 -32.89 -26.82 -16.58
C LEU A 176 -33.20 -25.51 -15.85
N THR A 177 -32.89 -24.38 -16.47
CA THR A 177 -32.98 -23.06 -15.84
C THR A 177 -34.25 -22.32 -16.20
N ARG A 178 -34.85 -22.63 -17.35
CA ARG A 178 -36.04 -21.93 -17.82
C ARG A 178 -36.94 -22.82 -18.67
N LEU A 179 -38.24 -22.75 -18.38
CA LEU A 179 -39.32 -23.30 -19.18
C LEU A 179 -40.20 -22.13 -19.64
N GLN A 180 -40.20 -21.84 -20.93
CA GLN A 180 -41.00 -20.77 -21.50
C GLN A 180 -42.24 -21.34 -22.18
N LEU A 181 -43.40 -20.83 -21.79
CA LEU A 181 -44.71 -21.17 -22.34
C LEU A 181 -45.36 -19.92 -22.92
N ARG A 182 -46.30 -20.11 -23.84
CA ARG A 182 -47.25 -19.07 -24.24
C ARG A 182 -48.63 -19.50 -23.79
N VAL A 183 -49.13 -18.87 -22.73
CA VAL A 183 -50.29 -19.36 -21.97
C VAL A 183 -51.28 -18.26 -21.61
N CYS A 184 -52.54 -18.64 -21.41
CA CYS A 184 -53.59 -17.80 -20.81
C CYS A 184 -54.56 -18.66 -19.98
N SER A 185 -55.34 -18.03 -19.11
CA SER A 185 -56.39 -18.72 -18.36
C SER A 185 -57.57 -19.06 -19.28
N ALA A 186 -58.00 -20.34 -19.31
CA ALA A 186 -59.15 -20.75 -20.10
C ALA A 186 -60.44 -20.23 -19.44
N LEU A 187 -61.04 -19.18 -20.01
CA LEU A 187 -62.41 -18.71 -19.69
C LEU A 187 -62.63 -18.04 -18.32
N SER A 188 -61.58 -17.59 -17.60
CA SER A 188 -61.74 -16.88 -16.31
C SER A 188 -60.93 -15.58 -16.24
N GLN A 189 -61.51 -14.54 -15.64
CA GLN A 189 -60.79 -13.32 -15.24
C GLN A 189 -60.05 -13.49 -13.91
N THR A 190 -60.19 -14.62 -13.23
CA THR A 190 -59.45 -14.94 -12.00
C THR A 190 -58.16 -15.70 -12.31
N PRO A 191 -57.06 -15.44 -11.58
CA PRO A 191 -55.84 -16.21 -11.73
C PRO A 191 -56.04 -17.72 -11.62
N GLN A 192 -55.38 -18.49 -12.48
CA GLN A 192 -55.45 -19.95 -12.52
C GLN A 192 -54.08 -20.56 -12.24
N THR A 193 -54.06 -21.66 -11.50
CA THR A 193 -52.82 -22.40 -11.23
C THR A 193 -52.57 -23.41 -12.33
N LEU A 194 -51.42 -23.28 -12.99
CA LEU A 194 -50.84 -24.32 -13.85
C LEU A 194 -49.96 -25.21 -12.98
N THR A 195 -50.19 -26.52 -13.03
CA THR A 195 -49.30 -27.53 -12.45
C THR A 195 -48.53 -28.23 -13.56
N VAL A 196 -47.20 -28.23 -13.44
CA VAL A 196 -46.28 -28.90 -14.37
C VAL A 196 -45.63 -30.07 -13.63
N ARG A 197 -45.79 -31.27 -14.16
CA ARG A 197 -45.11 -32.49 -13.71
C ARG A 197 -44.03 -32.86 -14.72
N VAL A 198 -42.91 -33.34 -14.23
CA VAL A 198 -41.74 -33.66 -15.05
C VAL A 198 -41.39 -35.13 -14.89
N TYR A 199 -41.39 -35.87 -15.99
CA TYR A 199 -41.07 -37.29 -16.02
C TYR A 199 -39.76 -37.53 -16.80
N ILE A 200 -39.02 -38.58 -16.45
CA ILE A 200 -37.98 -39.14 -17.31
C ILE A 200 -38.65 -40.05 -18.34
N GLY A 201 -38.23 -40.01 -19.59
CA GLY A 201 -38.79 -40.80 -20.68
C GLY A 201 -39.84 -40.04 -21.49
N VAL A 202 -40.36 -40.70 -22.52
CA VAL A 202 -41.47 -40.20 -23.36
C VAL A 202 -42.81 -40.52 -22.68
N GLY A 203 -43.70 -39.53 -22.59
CA GLY A 203 -44.98 -39.65 -21.91
C GLY A 203 -44.91 -39.64 -20.38
N THR A 204 -46.03 -39.96 -19.74
CA THR A 204 -46.19 -39.93 -18.27
C THR A 204 -45.94 -41.28 -17.59
N ASN A 205 -45.45 -42.28 -18.32
CA ASN A 205 -45.24 -43.64 -17.81
C ASN A 205 -43.90 -43.83 -17.10
N GLY A 206 -42.96 -42.90 -17.27
CA GLY A 206 -41.65 -42.98 -16.62
C GLY A 206 -41.64 -42.41 -15.20
N PRO A 207 -40.48 -42.36 -14.54
CA PRO A 207 -40.34 -41.80 -13.19
C PRO A 207 -40.65 -40.29 -13.14
N LEU A 208 -41.53 -39.88 -12.22
CA LEU A 208 -41.77 -38.47 -11.90
C LEU A 208 -40.57 -37.91 -11.12
N ILE A 209 -39.90 -36.89 -11.66
CA ILE A 209 -38.72 -36.27 -11.06
C ILE A 209 -38.98 -34.88 -10.47
N SER A 210 -40.06 -34.21 -10.88
CA SER A 210 -40.40 -32.92 -10.30
C SER A 210 -41.87 -32.57 -10.52
N THR A 211 -42.40 -31.72 -9.63
CA THR A 211 -43.69 -31.08 -9.81
C THR A 211 -43.58 -29.65 -9.32
N PHE A 212 -44.01 -28.69 -10.13
CA PHE A 212 -44.04 -27.28 -9.76
C PHE A 212 -45.28 -26.61 -10.29
N THR A 213 -45.63 -25.48 -9.70
CA THR A 213 -46.83 -24.72 -10.07
C THR A 213 -46.47 -23.31 -10.48
N ALA A 214 -47.26 -22.73 -11.38
CA ALA A 214 -47.17 -21.35 -11.79
C ALA A 214 -48.57 -20.71 -11.74
N LEU A 215 -48.68 -19.56 -11.10
CA LEU A 215 -49.91 -18.78 -11.11
C LEU A 215 -49.97 -17.96 -12.40
N LEU A 216 -50.97 -18.22 -13.23
CA LEU A 216 -51.23 -17.44 -14.43
C LEU A 216 -52.24 -16.34 -14.10
N PRO A 217 -51.99 -15.08 -14.49
CA PRO A 217 -52.96 -14.00 -14.29
C PRO A 217 -54.24 -14.29 -15.09
N GLY A 218 -55.39 -13.89 -14.56
CA GLY A 218 -56.67 -14.05 -15.25
C GLY A 218 -56.75 -13.14 -16.47
N ASN A 219 -56.72 -13.74 -17.66
CA ASN A 219 -56.82 -13.03 -18.93
C ASN A 219 -57.68 -13.84 -19.93
N ASN A 220 -58.74 -13.22 -20.45
CA ASN A 220 -59.64 -13.84 -21.43
C ASN A 220 -58.92 -13.99 -22.77
N PHE A 221 -58.38 -15.17 -23.07
CA PHE A 221 -57.82 -15.59 -24.36
C PHE A 221 -56.73 -14.68 -24.97
N SER A 222 -56.04 -13.86 -24.16
CA SER A 222 -54.89 -13.09 -24.60
C SER A 222 -53.59 -13.80 -24.17
N PRO A 223 -53.01 -14.69 -24.99
CA PRO A 223 -51.82 -15.46 -24.63
C PRO A 223 -50.65 -14.55 -24.27
N LEU A 224 -49.97 -14.83 -23.16
CA LEU A 224 -48.74 -14.15 -22.78
C LEU A 224 -47.58 -15.14 -22.76
N GLN A 225 -46.42 -14.69 -23.22
CA GLN A 225 -45.18 -15.43 -23.01
C GLN A 225 -44.85 -15.39 -21.51
N ARG A 226 -44.57 -16.55 -20.94
CA ARG A 226 -44.31 -16.75 -19.53
C ARG A 226 -43.10 -17.64 -19.37
N ASP A 227 -42.12 -17.13 -18.65
CA ASP A 227 -41.01 -17.92 -18.16
C ASP A 227 -41.42 -18.46 -16.80
N LEU A 228 -41.51 -19.79 -16.69
CA LEU A 228 -41.85 -20.47 -15.45
C LEU A 228 -40.59 -20.64 -14.63
N VAL A 229 -40.73 -20.43 -13.32
CA VAL A 229 -39.69 -20.77 -12.36
C VAL A 229 -39.58 -22.28 -12.30
N VAL A 230 -38.50 -22.80 -12.86
CA VAL A 230 -38.20 -24.24 -12.82
C VAL A 230 -37.42 -24.55 -11.54
N PRO A 231 -37.80 -25.58 -10.77
CA PRO A 231 -37.00 -26.05 -9.64
C PRO A 231 -35.65 -26.63 -10.12
N ASN A 232 -34.76 -27.02 -9.21
CA ASN A 232 -33.45 -27.59 -9.54
C ASN A 232 -33.58 -28.97 -10.22
N ILE A 233 -33.95 -28.99 -11.50
CA ILE A 233 -34.07 -30.18 -12.33
C ILE A 233 -32.77 -30.34 -13.12
N LEU A 234 -32.10 -31.47 -12.93
CA LEU A 234 -30.93 -31.85 -13.71
C LEU A 234 -31.36 -32.76 -14.86
N VAL A 235 -30.88 -32.44 -16.06
CA VAL A 235 -31.20 -33.17 -17.28
C VAL A 235 -29.92 -33.66 -17.97
N GLN A 236 -30.00 -34.78 -18.67
CA GLN A 236 -28.89 -35.39 -19.38
C GLN A 236 -29.09 -35.29 -20.89
N ALA A 237 -28.02 -34.95 -21.62
CA ALA A 237 -28.02 -34.95 -23.08
C ALA A 237 -28.42 -36.33 -23.61
N GLY A 238 -29.28 -36.35 -24.63
CA GLY A 238 -29.78 -37.57 -25.28
C GLY A 238 -30.85 -38.33 -24.49
N THR A 239 -31.15 -37.95 -23.24
CA THR A 239 -32.20 -38.59 -22.42
C THR A 239 -33.53 -37.87 -22.61
N PRO A 240 -34.61 -38.53 -23.04
CA PRO A 240 -35.92 -37.88 -23.16
C PRO A 240 -36.51 -37.57 -21.78
N TYR A 241 -37.19 -36.43 -21.68
CA TYR A 241 -37.98 -35.99 -20.53
C TYR A 241 -39.37 -35.53 -21.01
N THR A 242 -40.35 -35.51 -20.12
CA THR A 242 -41.73 -35.14 -20.44
C THR A 242 -42.29 -34.13 -19.46
N PHE A 243 -42.89 -33.05 -19.98
CA PHE A 243 -43.73 -32.16 -19.19
C PHE A 243 -45.19 -32.58 -19.36
N ASP A 244 -45.84 -32.88 -18.25
CA ASP A 244 -47.29 -33.04 -18.15
C ASP A 244 -47.88 -31.80 -17.49
N PHE A 245 -48.83 -31.18 -18.18
CA PHE A 245 -49.49 -29.96 -17.77
C PHE A 245 -50.87 -30.30 -17.22
N SER A 246 -51.26 -29.70 -16.10
CA SER A 246 -52.61 -29.81 -15.56
C SER A 246 -53.10 -28.50 -14.98
N GLY A 247 -54.38 -28.21 -15.19
CA GLY A 247 -55.02 -26.96 -14.80
C GLY A 247 -55.98 -26.47 -15.89
N ASN A 248 -56.85 -25.52 -15.54
CA ASN A 248 -57.80 -24.93 -16.48
C ASN A 248 -57.16 -23.78 -17.27
N ILE A 249 -56.21 -24.14 -18.15
CA ILE A 249 -55.39 -23.18 -18.89
C ILE A 249 -55.37 -23.51 -20.38
N VAL A 250 -55.11 -22.50 -21.20
CA VAL A 250 -54.83 -22.64 -22.63
C VAL A 250 -53.34 -22.46 -22.83
N ILE A 251 -52.68 -23.45 -23.45
CA ILE A 251 -51.35 -23.28 -24.02
C ILE A 251 -51.55 -22.98 -25.51
N GLN A 252 -51.00 -21.88 -25.99
CA GLN A 252 -51.04 -21.51 -27.40
C GLN A 252 -49.67 -21.67 -28.01
N GLU A 253 -49.62 -22.24 -29.21
CA GLU A 253 -48.37 -22.56 -29.89
C GLU A 253 -47.52 -21.30 -30.14
N ALA A 254 -46.21 -21.47 -29.98
CA ALA A 254 -45.22 -20.45 -30.37
C ALA A 254 -45.05 -20.48 -31.89
N ALA A 255 -45.11 -19.31 -32.53
CA ALA A 255 -45.13 -19.15 -33.99
C ALA A 255 -43.88 -19.73 -34.73
N ASN A 256 -44.08 -19.96 -36.04
CA ASN A 256 -43.17 -20.58 -37.02
C ASN A 256 -41.74 -20.01 -37.08
N SER A 257 -40.80 -20.89 -37.50
CA SER A 257 -39.45 -20.59 -38.01
C SER A 257 -38.38 -20.26 -36.96
N ILE A 258 -37.89 -21.27 -36.24
CA ILE A 258 -36.64 -21.16 -35.48
C ILE A 258 -35.51 -21.91 -36.23
N PRO A 259 -34.45 -21.22 -36.68
CA PRO A 259 -33.30 -21.87 -37.32
C PRO A 259 -32.61 -22.85 -36.37
N GLY A 260 -32.36 -24.09 -36.82
CA GLY A 260 -31.58 -25.10 -36.07
C GLY A 260 -32.39 -26.18 -35.33
N ALA A 261 -33.72 -26.14 -35.36
CA ALA A 261 -34.55 -27.20 -34.78
C ALA A 261 -34.61 -28.43 -35.72
N ALA A 262 -33.96 -29.53 -35.34
CA ALA A 262 -34.15 -30.83 -36.00
C ALA A 262 -35.44 -31.49 -35.46
N GLY A 263 -36.43 -31.74 -36.33
CA GLY A 263 -37.61 -32.55 -35.96
C GLY A 263 -38.99 -32.05 -36.39
N SER A 264 -39.13 -31.07 -37.29
CA SER A 264 -40.46 -30.66 -37.76
C SER A 264 -41.04 -31.67 -38.76
N ARG A 265 -42.15 -32.34 -38.43
CA ARG A 265 -42.97 -33.08 -39.40
C ARG A 265 -43.51 -32.11 -40.45
N ALA A 266 -43.29 -32.43 -41.73
CA ALA A 266 -43.78 -31.66 -42.85
C ALA A 266 -45.33 -31.69 -42.92
N GLY A 267 -45.98 -30.58 -42.58
CA GLY A 267 -47.42 -30.39 -42.83
C GLY A 267 -48.10 -29.45 -41.82
N SER A 268 -48.33 -28.20 -42.24
CA SER A 268 -49.18 -27.17 -41.60
C SER A 268 -49.14 -27.03 -40.06
N GLY A 269 -48.24 -26.17 -39.57
CA GLY A 269 -48.71 -25.01 -38.80
C GLY A 269 -48.13 -24.79 -37.42
N PHE A 270 -48.02 -25.80 -36.56
CA PHE A 270 -47.69 -25.56 -35.17
C PHE A 270 -47.19 -26.84 -34.45
N ASN A 271 -46.04 -26.80 -33.77
CA ASN A 271 -45.41 -28.03 -33.26
C ASN A 271 -44.70 -27.89 -31.90
N TYR A 272 -44.86 -26.80 -31.14
CA TYR A 272 -44.19 -26.67 -29.83
C TYR A 272 -45.09 -25.99 -28.79
N TRP A 273 -45.30 -26.64 -27.64
CA TRP A 273 -45.99 -26.06 -26.48
C TRP A 273 -45.05 -25.21 -25.62
N PHE A 274 -43.75 -25.52 -25.65
CA PHE A 274 -42.76 -24.88 -24.79
C PHE A 274 -41.38 -24.72 -25.42
N ARG A 275 -40.55 -23.89 -24.77
CA ARG A 275 -39.10 -23.85 -24.97
C ARG A 275 -38.39 -24.14 -23.64
N THR A 276 -37.38 -24.98 -23.68
CA THR A 276 -36.51 -25.27 -22.55
C THR A 276 -35.13 -24.66 -22.76
N TYR A 277 -34.49 -24.31 -21.65
CA TYR A 277 -33.14 -23.78 -21.61
C TYR A 277 -32.35 -24.52 -20.55
N VAL A 278 -31.24 -25.13 -20.95
CA VAL A 278 -30.38 -25.95 -20.09
C VAL A 278 -29.00 -25.31 -20.02
N THR A 279 -28.47 -25.17 -18.82
CA THR A 279 -27.13 -24.63 -18.58
C THR A 279 -26.20 -25.78 -18.18
N PRO A 280 -25.06 -26.02 -18.89
CA PRO A 280 -24.20 -27.17 -18.66
C PRO A 280 -23.72 -27.32 -17.20
N ALA A 281 -23.43 -28.55 -16.75
CA ALA A 281 -22.95 -28.77 -15.37
C ALA A 281 -21.65 -28.02 -15.03
N SER A 282 -20.88 -27.59 -16.03
CA SER A 282 -19.65 -26.78 -15.89
C SER A 282 -19.91 -25.28 -15.74
N SER A 283 -21.14 -24.80 -15.91
CA SER A 283 -21.48 -23.39 -15.73
C SER A 283 -21.88 -23.13 -14.27
N VAL A 284 -21.15 -22.24 -13.62
CA VAL A 284 -21.61 -21.60 -12.37
C VAL A 284 -22.52 -20.44 -12.79
N ASP A 285 -23.69 -20.31 -12.17
CA ASP A 285 -24.63 -19.19 -12.39
C ASP A 285 -23.94 -17.86 -12.05
N ALA A 286 -23.25 -17.25 -13.02
CA ALA A 286 -22.91 -15.85 -12.98
C ALA A 286 -24.18 -15.09 -13.33
N ALA A 287 -24.99 -14.75 -12.32
CA ALA A 287 -26.10 -13.84 -12.48
C ALA A 287 -25.62 -12.64 -13.31
N ALA A 288 -26.25 -12.41 -14.46
CA ALA A 288 -25.86 -11.40 -15.42
C ALA A 288 -25.80 -10.04 -14.72
N GLY A 289 -24.60 -9.59 -14.37
CA GLY A 289 -24.37 -8.27 -13.79
C GLY A 289 -23.34 -8.20 -12.66
N VAL A 290 -23.07 -9.26 -11.91
CA VAL A 290 -22.16 -9.11 -10.76
C VAL A 290 -21.47 -10.42 -10.41
N ALA A 291 -20.13 -10.45 -10.46
CA ALA A 291 -19.35 -11.23 -9.50
C ALA A 291 -19.51 -10.55 -8.13
N ALA A 292 -20.74 -10.55 -7.63
CA ALA A 292 -21.12 -10.00 -6.34
C ALA A 292 -20.78 -11.04 -5.30
N PHE A 293 -19.67 -10.82 -4.59
CA PHE A 293 -19.71 -11.05 -3.15
C PHE A 293 -20.51 -9.93 -2.47
N ALA A 294 -21.64 -9.51 -3.05
CA ALA A 294 -22.47 -8.42 -2.55
C ALA A 294 -23.55 -9.02 -1.66
N ASN A 295 -23.29 -9.01 -0.35
CA ASN A 295 -24.38 -8.80 0.58
C ASN A 295 -24.55 -7.28 0.70
N THR A 296 -25.73 -6.78 0.32
CA THR A 296 -26.18 -5.37 0.44
C THR A 296 -25.30 -4.28 -0.20
N ALA A 297 -25.73 -3.80 -1.37
CA ALA A 297 -25.65 -2.43 -1.93
C ALA A 297 -24.36 -1.57 -1.88
N ASN A 298 -23.34 -1.83 -1.07
CA ASN A 298 -22.45 -0.74 -0.66
C ASN A 298 -20.99 -0.84 -1.13
N THR A 299 -20.52 -1.99 -1.63
CA THR A 299 -19.16 -2.12 -2.19
C THR A 299 -19.07 -3.16 -3.31
N ALA A 300 -18.37 -2.84 -4.40
CA ALA A 300 -18.16 -3.73 -5.54
C ALA A 300 -16.67 -3.92 -5.87
N LEU A 301 -16.26 -5.17 -6.07
CA LEU A 301 -14.98 -5.52 -6.67
C LEU A 301 -15.16 -5.55 -8.19
N GLN A 302 -14.62 -4.55 -8.89
CA GLN A 302 -14.68 -4.48 -10.35
C GLN A 302 -13.34 -4.89 -10.97
N LEU A 303 -13.38 -5.92 -11.80
CA LEU A 303 -12.27 -6.29 -12.67
C LEU A 303 -12.31 -5.37 -13.90
N ALA A 304 -11.42 -4.36 -13.93
CA ALA A 304 -11.21 -3.51 -15.10
C ALA A 304 -9.88 -3.90 -15.77
N PRO A 305 -9.72 -3.68 -17.10
CA PRO A 305 -8.44 -3.89 -17.76
C PRO A 305 -7.31 -3.11 -17.04
N GLY A 306 -6.25 -3.82 -16.65
CA GLY A 306 -5.04 -3.25 -16.04
C GLY A 306 -5.00 -3.16 -14.52
N ARG A 307 -6.12 -2.90 -13.81
CA ARG A 307 -6.14 -2.82 -12.33
C ARG A 307 -7.48 -3.27 -11.74
N ILE A 308 -7.41 -3.99 -10.62
CA ILE A 308 -8.56 -4.27 -9.76
C ILE A 308 -9.04 -2.96 -9.14
N ARG A 309 -10.36 -2.74 -9.14
CA ARG A 309 -10.99 -1.56 -8.54
C ARG A 309 -11.90 -2.00 -7.40
N VAL A 310 -11.78 -1.35 -6.25
CA VAL A 310 -12.75 -1.42 -5.15
C VAL A 310 -13.55 -0.13 -5.18
N ARG A 311 -14.86 -0.23 -5.33
CA ARG A 311 -15.75 0.94 -5.41
C ARG A 311 -16.77 0.91 -4.30
N GLY A 312 -17.04 2.08 -3.72
CA GLY A 312 -18.22 2.37 -2.90
C GLY A 312 -19.19 3.18 -3.74
N GLU A 313 -20.49 3.09 -3.45
CA GLU A 313 -21.47 3.91 -4.17
C GLU A 313 -21.27 5.40 -3.85
N SER A 314 -21.31 6.23 -4.89
CA SER A 314 -21.21 7.69 -4.73
C SER A 314 -22.45 8.23 -4.02
N GLY A 315 -22.26 8.98 -2.93
CA GLY A 315 -23.31 9.86 -2.39
C GLY A 315 -23.96 9.44 -1.06
N THR A 316 -23.50 8.38 -0.40
CA THR A 316 -23.85 8.16 1.02
C THR A 316 -22.58 8.01 1.85
N SER A 317 -22.54 8.74 2.96
CA SER A 317 -21.47 8.85 3.95
C SER A 317 -21.21 7.57 4.76
N GLY A 318 -21.39 6.38 4.17
CA GLY A 318 -21.43 5.12 4.90
C GLY A 318 -20.54 3.98 4.38
N GLY A 319 -19.97 4.09 3.18
CA GLY A 319 -19.16 3.01 2.61
C GLY A 319 -17.77 3.49 2.21
N SER A 320 -16.80 3.41 3.12
CA SER A 320 -15.37 3.54 2.78
C SER A 320 -14.98 2.35 1.89
N PRO A 321 -14.72 2.53 0.58
CA PRO A 321 -14.26 1.43 -0.26
C PRO A 321 -12.87 0.99 0.17
N GLY A 322 -12.70 -0.31 0.38
CA GLY A 322 -11.43 -0.88 0.80
C GLY A 322 -11.54 -2.34 1.16
N ILE A 323 -10.56 -2.82 1.91
CA ILE A 323 -10.42 -4.22 2.32
C ILE A 323 -10.38 -4.28 3.85
N TRP A 324 -11.28 -5.07 4.42
CA TRP A 324 -11.25 -5.44 5.84
C TRP A 324 -10.37 -6.66 6.07
N PHE A 325 -9.54 -6.59 7.11
CA PHE A 325 -8.78 -7.71 7.64
C PHE A 325 -9.46 -8.20 8.92
N ALA A 326 -9.90 -9.46 8.90
CA ALA A 326 -10.62 -10.08 10.01
C ALA A 326 -9.84 -11.23 10.64
N SER A 327 -9.98 -11.40 11.96
CA SER A 327 -9.33 -12.48 12.74
C SER A 327 -10.05 -12.72 14.09
N PRO A 328 -10.06 -13.95 14.63
CA PRO A 328 -9.54 -15.20 14.05
C PRO A 328 -10.53 -15.83 13.06
N VAL A 329 -10.15 -16.95 12.42
CA VAL A 329 -10.98 -17.65 11.41
C VAL A 329 -12.31 -18.14 11.99
N THR A 330 -12.32 -18.50 13.28
CA THR A 330 -13.53 -18.87 14.04
C THR A 330 -14.13 -17.64 14.70
N ASN A 331 -15.34 -17.25 14.30
CA ASN A 331 -15.99 -16.00 14.74
C ASN A 331 -15.18 -14.73 14.34
N PRO A 332 -15.07 -14.44 13.03
CA PRO A 332 -14.24 -13.35 12.53
C PRO A 332 -14.73 -12.00 13.02
N THR A 333 -13.81 -11.22 13.58
CA THR A 333 -14.02 -9.82 13.94
C THR A 333 -13.16 -8.95 13.04
N ASP A 334 -13.73 -7.86 12.53
CA ASP A 334 -13.03 -6.87 11.73
C ASP A 334 -11.99 -6.13 12.58
N ARG A 335 -10.70 -6.29 12.27
CA ARG A 335 -9.57 -5.78 13.08
C ARG A 335 -8.93 -4.54 12.49
N ALA A 336 -8.76 -4.51 11.18
CA ALA A 336 -8.11 -3.42 10.48
C ALA A 336 -8.74 -3.23 9.11
N PHE A 337 -8.71 -2.01 8.61
CA PHE A 337 -9.24 -1.65 7.30
C PHE A 337 -8.20 -0.84 6.53
N VAL A 338 -8.07 -1.11 5.23
CA VAL A 338 -7.27 -0.31 4.31
C VAL A 338 -8.16 0.12 3.16
N GLY A 339 -8.30 1.43 2.97
CA GLY A 339 -9.21 1.96 1.97
C GLY A 339 -9.33 3.47 1.97
N MET A 340 -10.35 3.95 1.25
CA MET A 340 -10.65 5.37 1.16
C MET A 340 -11.51 5.81 2.34
N ARG A 341 -11.11 6.86 3.04
CA ARG A 341 -11.94 7.53 4.03
C ARG A 341 -13.04 8.33 3.34
N ASP A 342 -12.64 9.10 2.34
CA ASP A 342 -13.48 9.97 1.52
C ASP A 342 -12.87 10.07 0.10
N ASN A 343 -13.34 11.01 -0.72
CA ASN A 343 -12.91 11.14 -2.11
C ASN A 343 -11.42 11.45 -2.27
N ASP A 344 -10.82 12.14 -1.28
CA ASP A 344 -9.48 12.68 -1.39
C ASP A 344 -8.49 11.99 -0.44
N ASN A 345 -8.96 11.20 0.53
CA ASN A 345 -8.13 10.61 1.56
C ASN A 345 -8.17 9.08 1.55
N ILE A 346 -6.99 8.46 1.52
CA ILE A 346 -6.79 7.00 1.64
C ILE A 346 -5.94 6.67 2.86
N GLY A 347 -6.13 5.51 3.47
CA GLY A 347 -5.39 5.22 4.69
C GLY A 347 -5.57 3.84 5.32
N PHE A 348 -5.03 3.73 6.54
CA PHE A 348 -5.10 2.56 7.41
C PHE A 348 -5.94 2.89 8.65
N TYR A 349 -6.98 2.11 8.86
CA TYR A 349 -7.93 2.25 9.96
C TYR A 349 -7.80 1.06 10.92
N ASN A 350 -7.68 1.37 12.21
CA ASN A 350 -7.79 0.41 13.31
C ASN A 350 -8.37 1.17 14.50
N SER A 351 -9.69 1.05 14.72
CA SER A 351 -10.49 1.84 15.67
C SER A 351 -10.52 3.37 15.43
N ALA A 352 -9.51 3.90 14.72
CA ALA A 352 -9.41 5.25 14.18
C ALA A 352 -8.52 5.23 12.92
N TRP A 353 -8.52 6.33 12.15
CA TRP A 353 -7.64 6.50 11.00
C TRP A 353 -6.23 6.88 11.45
N ASN A 354 -5.34 5.91 11.58
CA ASN A 354 -4.01 6.11 12.16
C ASN A 354 -2.97 6.57 11.13
N LEU A 355 -3.21 6.32 9.84
CA LEU A 355 -2.39 6.80 8.74
C LEU A 355 -3.30 7.24 7.60
N LEU A 356 -3.15 8.48 7.13
CA LEU A 356 -3.90 9.05 6.02
C LEU A 356 -2.97 9.71 5.01
N LEU A 357 -3.25 9.52 3.73
CA LEU A 357 -2.64 10.21 2.60
C LEU A 357 -3.75 10.92 1.82
N ASN A 358 -3.58 12.22 1.56
CA ASN A 358 -4.53 12.97 0.74
C ASN A 358 -4.11 13.05 -0.75
N ALA A 359 -5.04 13.48 -1.60
CA ALA A 359 -4.84 13.67 -3.03
C ALA A 359 -3.72 14.68 -3.39
N ASN A 360 -3.36 15.58 -2.47
CA ASN A 360 -2.28 16.55 -2.63
C ASN A 360 -0.89 16.00 -2.24
N GLY A 361 -0.83 14.76 -1.75
CA GLY A 361 0.40 14.09 -1.32
C GLY A 361 0.80 14.35 0.13
N ASN A 362 -0.09 14.91 0.94
CA ASN A 362 0.14 15.16 2.37
C ASN A 362 -0.15 13.90 3.18
N VAL A 363 0.67 13.61 4.19
CA VAL A 363 0.57 12.40 5.02
C VAL A 363 0.36 12.76 6.49
N ASN A 364 -0.63 12.13 7.14
CA ASN A 364 -0.79 12.13 8.59
C ASN A 364 -0.45 10.76 9.18
N ILE A 365 0.25 10.76 10.31
CA ILE A 365 0.56 9.57 11.12
C ILE A 365 0.17 9.87 12.57
N GLY A 366 -0.63 9.00 13.18
CA GLY A 366 -1.01 9.09 14.60
C GLY A 366 -2.10 10.11 14.94
N ASP A 367 -2.51 10.96 13.99
CA ASP A 367 -3.67 11.86 14.16
C ASP A 367 -4.99 11.07 14.00
N THR A 368 -5.61 10.74 15.12
CA THR A 368 -6.84 9.94 15.17
C THR A 368 -8.12 10.76 14.97
N SER A 369 -8.03 12.10 14.85
CA SER A 369 -9.18 12.95 14.51
C SER A 369 -9.74 12.61 13.13
N GLY A 370 -8.86 12.06 12.28
CA GLY A 370 -9.16 11.75 10.91
C GLY A 370 -9.29 12.99 10.01
N ALA A 371 -8.92 14.18 10.50
CA ALA A 371 -8.84 15.35 9.65
C ALA A 371 -7.91 15.10 8.44
N ALA A 372 -8.21 15.80 7.34
CA ALA A 372 -7.31 15.79 6.19
C ALA A 372 -5.92 16.33 6.61
N PRO A 373 -4.82 15.71 6.14
CA PRO A 373 -3.47 16.14 6.45
C PRO A 373 -3.21 17.64 6.17
N PRO A 374 -2.98 18.46 7.22
CA PRO A 374 -2.85 19.91 7.07
C PRO A 374 -1.52 20.29 6.39
N GLU A 375 -0.48 19.48 6.57
CA GLU A 375 0.88 19.71 6.08
C GLU A 375 1.41 18.50 5.32
N ARG A 376 2.54 18.66 4.61
CA ARG A 376 3.17 17.58 3.83
C ARG A 376 3.38 16.28 4.64
N LEU A 377 3.81 16.41 5.88
CA LEU A 377 3.94 15.31 6.83
C LEU A 377 3.58 15.81 8.23
N THR A 378 2.48 15.32 8.78
CA THR A 378 2.09 15.54 10.17
C THR A 378 2.25 14.26 10.93
N VAL A 379 2.97 14.28 12.05
CA VAL A 379 3.02 13.16 12.98
C VAL A 379 2.54 13.62 14.34
N THR A 380 1.43 13.04 14.80
CA THR A 380 0.89 13.29 16.13
C THR A 380 1.40 12.20 17.07
N GLY A 381 2.10 12.62 18.11
CA GLY A 381 2.80 11.72 19.04
C GLY A 381 4.30 11.62 18.75
N ASN A 382 4.96 10.69 19.42
CA ASN A 382 6.41 10.53 19.34
C ASN A 382 6.80 9.85 18.02
N VAL A 383 7.78 10.43 17.32
CA VAL A 383 8.34 9.84 16.09
C VAL A 383 9.58 9.02 16.44
N GLN A 384 9.50 7.71 16.33
CA GLN A 384 10.64 6.81 16.47
C GLN A 384 11.10 6.33 15.08
N ILE A 385 12.30 6.72 14.64
CA ILE A 385 12.84 6.33 13.33
C ILE A 385 13.81 5.15 13.49
N ASN A 386 13.33 3.91 13.34
CA ASN A 386 14.13 2.69 13.58
C ASN A 386 14.81 2.13 12.31
N THR A 387 16.11 1.81 12.34
CA THR A 387 16.92 1.31 11.19
C THR A 387 17.40 -0.13 11.35
N SER A 388 17.02 -0.82 12.42
CA SER A 388 17.03 -2.29 12.56
C SER A 388 16.29 -2.67 13.84
N ALA A 389 15.85 -3.92 13.99
CA ALA A 389 15.23 -4.41 15.24
C ALA A 389 16.07 -4.12 16.49
N ASN A 390 17.37 -3.84 16.32
CA ASN A 390 18.31 -3.46 17.37
C ASN A 390 19.00 -2.09 17.21
N SER A 391 18.70 -1.28 16.21
CA SER A 391 19.23 0.09 16.05
C SER A 391 18.78 0.74 14.76
N GLY A 392 17.79 1.62 14.87
CA GLY A 392 17.94 2.99 14.46
C GLY A 392 17.05 3.90 15.30
N ARG A 393 17.44 5.16 15.30
CA ARG A 393 16.74 6.31 15.85
C ARG A 393 17.25 7.51 15.06
N LEU A 394 16.47 8.58 14.94
CA LEU A 394 17.06 9.91 14.85
C LEU A 394 17.50 10.26 16.28
N ASN A 395 18.78 10.09 16.60
CA ASN A 395 19.30 10.10 17.98
C ASN A 395 20.42 11.13 18.16
N PHE A 396 20.41 11.86 19.28
CA PHE A 396 21.61 12.47 19.87
C PHE A 396 21.74 11.94 21.33
N GLY A 397 22.28 10.74 21.48
CA GLY A 397 22.50 10.06 22.78
C GLY A 397 23.15 8.70 22.56
N PRO A 398 24.08 8.21 23.42
CA PRO A 398 24.98 7.13 23.03
C PRO A 398 24.33 5.75 22.95
N ILE A 399 24.87 5.00 21.98
CA ILE A 399 24.60 3.62 21.61
C ILE A 399 25.50 2.74 22.48
N ALA A 400 24.89 1.98 23.41
CA ALA A 400 25.50 0.93 24.23
C ALA A 400 26.71 1.31 25.13
N ASP A 401 26.51 1.07 26.43
CA ASP A 401 27.55 0.80 27.44
C ASP A 401 28.54 1.94 27.79
N GLN A 402 28.04 2.95 28.49
CA GLN A 402 28.85 3.71 29.46
C GLN A 402 28.14 3.74 30.82
N GLY A 403 28.25 2.64 31.57
CA GLY A 403 28.12 2.61 33.04
C GLY A 403 26.78 3.07 33.64
N SER A 404 25.95 2.10 34.05
CA SER A 404 24.91 2.11 35.12
C SER A 404 23.90 3.26 35.30
N ASN A 405 23.95 4.37 34.57
CA ASN A 405 23.13 5.56 34.82
C ASN A 405 22.54 6.14 33.52
N ALA A 406 22.13 5.28 32.59
CA ALA A 406 21.39 5.70 31.40
C ALA A 406 19.95 6.09 31.80
N GLU A 407 19.77 7.21 32.50
CA GLU A 407 18.47 7.81 32.70
C GLU A 407 17.95 8.27 31.34
N ASN A 408 16.89 7.62 30.88
CA ASN A 408 16.15 7.98 29.68
C ASN A 408 15.11 9.08 29.95
N THR A 409 15.25 9.79 31.07
CA THR A 409 14.40 10.90 31.50
C THR A 409 14.82 12.20 30.82
N ASP A 410 16.11 12.35 30.50
CA ASP A 410 16.69 13.54 29.89
C ASP A 410 16.18 13.76 28.46
N ALA A 411 15.36 14.81 28.30
CA ALA A 411 14.85 15.20 27.01
C ALA A 411 15.89 16.02 26.23
N MET A 412 16.10 15.69 24.96
CA MET A 412 16.80 16.57 24.03
C MET A 412 15.93 16.85 22.82
N TYR A 413 15.43 18.09 22.71
CA TYR A 413 14.54 18.50 21.63
C TYR A 413 14.68 19.98 21.29
N PHE A 414 14.33 20.31 20.04
CA PHE A 414 14.14 21.68 19.61
C PHE A 414 12.70 22.09 19.84
N GLN A 415 12.49 23.24 20.48
CA GLN A 415 11.16 23.80 20.69
C GLN A 415 11.09 25.18 20.07
N ARG A 416 10.22 25.34 19.08
CA ARG A 416 9.80 26.68 18.65
C ARG A 416 8.72 27.17 19.61
N VAL A 417 8.98 28.26 20.32
CA VAL A 417 8.02 28.89 21.23
C VAL A 417 7.68 30.28 20.71
N ASN A 418 6.40 30.58 20.54
CA ASN A 418 5.96 31.94 20.25
C ASN A 418 5.80 32.67 21.59
N VAL A 419 6.83 33.41 22.01
CA VAL A 419 6.90 34.05 23.33
C VAL A 419 6.06 35.34 23.40
N ALA A 420 5.83 35.99 22.25
CA ALA A 420 4.91 37.12 22.09
C ALA A 420 4.46 37.24 20.62
N ALA A 421 3.59 38.21 20.30
CA ALA A 421 3.23 38.53 18.91
C ALA A 421 4.50 38.87 18.11
N ASP A 422 4.68 38.22 16.95
CA ASP A 422 5.87 38.29 16.10
C ASP A 422 7.21 38.03 16.82
N SER A 423 7.19 37.34 17.97
CA SER A 423 8.39 36.96 18.70
C SER A 423 8.46 35.45 18.89
N THR A 424 9.32 34.81 18.11
CA THR A 424 9.59 33.39 18.18
C THR A 424 10.97 33.13 18.76
N GLU A 425 11.06 32.15 19.65
CA GLU A 425 12.29 31.59 20.16
C GLU A 425 12.47 30.15 19.67
N LEU A 426 13.68 29.79 19.23
CA LEU A 426 14.07 28.40 19.02
C LEU A 426 14.92 27.96 20.21
N ARG A 427 14.38 27.09 21.05
CA ARG A 427 15.05 26.55 22.22
C ARG A 427 15.69 25.21 21.89
N LEU A 428 16.88 24.99 22.41
CA LEU A 428 17.49 23.68 22.55
C LEU A 428 17.35 23.27 24.02
N ILE A 429 16.50 22.29 24.28
CA ILE A 429 16.34 21.72 25.62
C ILE A 429 17.29 20.53 25.74
N ILE A 430 18.06 20.46 26.83
CA ILE A 430 19.00 19.38 27.14
C ILE A 430 18.79 19.03 28.62
N GLY A 431 18.25 17.85 28.89
CA GLY A 431 17.95 17.39 30.25
C GLY A 431 16.54 17.70 30.71
N ASP A 432 16.06 16.98 31.73
CA ASP A 432 14.74 17.18 32.33
C ASP A 432 14.78 17.78 33.76
N ASN A 433 15.97 17.89 34.35
CA ASN A 433 16.14 18.22 35.75
C ASN A 433 16.75 19.61 35.98
N ASN A 434 15.95 20.55 36.50
CA ASN A 434 16.45 21.77 37.15
C ASN A 434 16.93 21.49 38.59
N SER A 435 17.58 20.33 38.79
CA SER A 435 17.99 19.81 40.09
C SER A 435 19.42 20.24 40.42
N THR A 436 19.69 20.51 41.70
CA THR A 436 21.05 20.78 42.21
C THR A 436 21.96 19.54 42.22
N THR A 437 21.44 18.36 41.89
CA THR A 437 22.19 17.10 41.82
C THR A 437 22.10 16.51 40.42
N GLY A 438 23.06 16.88 39.56
CA GLY A 438 23.15 16.48 38.15
C GLY A 438 23.06 17.70 37.23
N THR A 439 24.10 17.94 36.40
CA THR A 439 24.09 19.03 35.42
C THR A 439 24.20 18.50 34.00
N ASP A 440 23.17 18.79 33.22
CA ASP A 440 23.15 18.51 31.79
C ASP A 440 24.09 19.44 31.03
N SER A 441 24.61 18.97 29.89
CA SER A 441 25.57 19.77 29.14
C SER A 441 25.56 19.53 27.63
N PHE A 442 25.69 20.62 26.87
CA PHE A 442 26.07 20.60 25.46
C PHE A 442 27.60 20.66 25.33
N ARG A 443 28.21 19.72 24.60
CA ARG A 443 29.68 19.68 24.41
C ARG A 443 30.05 19.71 22.93
N ILE A 444 31.04 20.53 22.60
CA ILE A 444 31.76 20.49 21.32
C ILE A 444 33.07 19.73 21.57
N CYS A 445 33.25 18.61 20.87
CA CYS A 445 34.39 17.71 21.04
C CYS A 445 35.12 17.45 19.72
N THR A 446 36.42 17.16 19.80
CA THR A 446 37.18 16.52 18.71
C THR A 446 37.43 15.06 19.05
N THR A 447 37.42 14.17 18.05
CA THR A 447 37.78 12.76 18.24
C THR A 447 39.29 12.58 18.10
N SER A 448 39.90 11.73 18.92
CA SER A 448 41.24 11.22 18.63
C SER A 448 41.17 10.01 17.70
N THR A 449 42.31 9.66 17.10
CA THR A 449 42.48 8.45 16.29
C THR A 449 42.10 7.16 17.04
N GLY A 450 42.08 7.19 18.39
CA GLY A 450 41.65 6.07 19.25
C GLY A 450 40.18 6.12 19.70
N GLY A 451 39.35 6.99 19.13
CA GLY A 451 37.91 7.06 19.44
C GLY A 451 37.54 7.85 20.71
N GLY A 452 38.53 8.38 21.45
CA GLY A 452 38.28 9.22 22.62
C GLY A 452 37.77 10.61 22.23
N LEU A 453 36.80 11.14 22.99
CA LEU A 453 36.31 12.51 22.84
C LEU A 453 37.16 13.48 23.66
N PHE A 454 37.64 14.55 23.01
CA PHE A 454 38.38 15.64 23.62
C PHE A 454 37.54 16.91 23.58
N GLU A 455 37.14 17.40 24.75
CA GLU A 455 36.32 18.60 24.88
C GLU A 455 37.05 19.86 24.38
N ARG A 456 36.32 20.69 23.65
CA ARG A 456 36.75 22.02 23.21
C ARG A 456 35.91 23.12 23.86
N PHE A 457 34.61 22.88 24.01
CA PHE A 457 33.67 23.76 24.69
C PHE A 457 32.57 22.94 25.37
N ARG A 458 32.10 23.40 26.53
CA ARG A 458 30.92 22.87 27.21
C ARG A 458 30.02 24.00 27.67
N PHE A 459 28.72 23.87 27.45
CA PHE A 459 27.70 24.70 28.09
C PHE A 459 26.90 23.81 29.03
N GLN A 460 26.80 24.18 30.29
CA GLN A 460 26.08 23.44 31.32
C GLN A 460 24.73 24.09 31.63
N SER A 461 23.78 23.29 32.11
CA SER A 461 22.44 23.76 32.49
C SER A 461 22.45 24.71 33.69
N ASP A 462 23.51 24.74 34.49
CA ASP A 462 23.75 25.67 35.60
C ASP A 462 24.30 27.04 35.16
N GLY A 463 24.39 27.28 33.85
CA GLY A 463 24.87 28.54 33.28
C GLY A 463 26.40 28.61 33.12
N GLN A 464 27.16 27.57 33.50
CA GLN A 464 28.60 27.55 33.27
C GLN A 464 28.94 27.26 31.80
N ALA A 465 29.89 28.02 31.26
CA ALA A 465 30.50 27.76 29.96
C ALA A 465 31.99 27.45 30.15
N LEU A 466 32.38 26.20 29.90
CA LEU A 466 33.75 25.75 30.08
C LEU A 466 34.50 25.75 28.74
N LYS A 467 35.70 26.32 28.79
CA LYS A 467 36.71 26.28 27.74
C LYS A 467 37.96 25.63 28.32
N PRO A 468 38.30 24.38 27.96
CA PRO A 468 39.53 23.73 28.42
C PRO A 468 40.77 24.57 28.10
N GLY A 469 41.63 24.76 29.11
CA GLY A 469 42.75 25.71 29.07
C GLY A 469 42.41 27.13 29.56
N GLY A 470 41.13 27.44 29.80
CA GLY A 470 40.67 28.74 30.29
C GLY A 470 40.78 29.87 29.26
N GLY A 471 40.79 31.10 29.77
CA GLY A 471 40.92 32.33 28.99
C GLY A 471 39.59 32.91 28.49
N SER A 472 39.62 34.19 28.15
CA SER A 472 38.47 34.87 27.54
C SER A 472 38.21 34.37 26.12
N TRP A 473 37.00 34.57 25.63
CA TRP A 473 36.69 34.37 24.22
C TRP A 473 37.55 35.29 23.37
N GLY A 474 38.12 34.76 22.29
CA GLY A 474 38.96 35.56 21.39
C GLY A 474 38.16 36.71 20.80
N VAL A 475 38.67 37.94 20.94
CA VAL A 475 38.09 39.13 20.33
C VAL A 475 38.99 39.57 19.18
N LEU A 476 38.41 39.80 17.99
CA LEU A 476 39.16 40.32 16.84
C LEU A 476 39.80 41.66 17.21
N SER A 477 41.14 41.72 17.21
CA SER A 477 41.89 42.88 17.71
C SER A 477 43.05 43.30 16.79
N ASP A 478 43.11 42.73 15.57
CA ASP A 478 44.12 43.07 14.56
C ASP A 478 44.03 44.57 14.18
N PRO A 479 45.15 45.33 14.13
CA PRO A 479 45.13 46.73 13.72
C PRO A 479 44.48 46.97 12.35
N ARG A 480 44.57 46.01 11.43
CA ARG A 480 43.95 46.10 10.09
C ARG A 480 42.42 46.00 10.13
N ALA A 481 41.86 45.51 11.23
CA ALA A 481 40.43 45.45 11.46
C ALA A 481 39.89 46.69 12.19
N LYS A 482 40.73 47.72 12.44
CA LYS A 482 40.39 48.92 13.22
C LYS A 482 40.71 50.20 12.44
N HIS A 483 39.91 51.24 12.67
CA HIS A 483 40.17 52.60 12.24
C HIS A 483 39.92 53.57 13.41
N ASP A 484 40.27 54.85 13.25
CA ASP A 484 40.10 55.91 14.26
C ASP A 484 40.64 55.53 15.65
N ILE A 485 41.86 54.98 15.66
CA ILE A 485 42.51 54.50 16.89
C ILE A 485 43.01 55.69 17.71
N ALA A 486 42.44 55.88 18.90
CA ALA A 486 42.84 56.91 19.86
C ALA A 486 43.15 56.29 21.25
N PRO A 487 44.09 56.88 22.03
CA PRO A 487 44.31 56.49 23.43
C PRO A 487 43.07 56.73 24.29
N LEU A 488 42.87 55.89 25.31
CA LEU A 488 41.84 56.14 26.32
C LEU A 488 42.38 57.14 27.34
N THR A 489 41.55 58.09 27.79
CA THR A 489 41.94 59.16 28.73
C THR A 489 40.93 59.29 29.85
N GLY A 490 41.39 59.72 31.05
CA GLY A 490 40.53 59.92 32.22
C GLY A 490 39.89 58.62 32.70
N THR A 491 40.62 57.52 32.53
CA THR A 491 40.08 56.17 32.78
C THR A 491 40.03 55.85 34.25
N LEU A 492 41.01 56.35 35.03
CA LEU A 492 41.01 56.22 36.49
C LEU A 492 39.77 56.86 37.11
N ASP A 493 39.49 58.12 36.81
CA ASP A 493 38.34 58.85 37.38
C ASP A 493 37.01 58.18 37.03
N LYS A 494 36.86 57.73 35.78
CA LYS A 494 35.67 56.99 35.33
C LYS A 494 35.49 55.70 36.12
N LEU A 495 36.53 54.87 36.24
CA LEU A 495 36.44 53.62 37.00
C LEU A 495 36.20 53.87 38.50
N MET A 496 36.81 54.90 39.09
CA MET A 496 36.62 55.25 40.51
C MET A 496 35.25 55.85 40.81
N SER A 497 34.51 56.31 39.79
CA SER A 497 33.12 56.76 39.96
C SER A 497 32.10 55.61 40.10
N LEU A 498 32.48 54.39 39.69
CA LEU A 498 31.66 53.19 39.83
C LEU A 498 31.85 52.57 41.22
N ARG A 499 30.80 51.92 41.74
CA ARG A 499 30.82 51.22 43.01
C ARG A 499 30.47 49.75 42.83
N GLY A 500 31.23 48.88 43.51
CA GLY A 500 30.88 47.48 43.67
C GLY A 500 29.89 47.28 44.81
N TYR A 501 28.90 46.44 44.59
CA TYR A 501 27.84 46.13 45.55
C TYR A 501 27.79 44.62 45.80
N SER A 502 27.44 44.24 47.04
CA SER A 502 26.92 42.91 47.35
C SER A 502 25.40 42.96 47.39
N PHE A 503 24.71 42.01 46.77
CA PHE A 503 23.25 42.00 46.72
C PHE A 503 22.67 40.59 46.65
N LEU A 504 21.38 40.48 46.93
CA LEU A 504 20.56 39.28 46.67
C LEU A 504 19.62 39.59 45.52
N TYR A 505 19.43 38.64 44.60
CA TYR A 505 18.34 38.73 43.64
C TYR A 505 17.01 38.45 44.33
N ASN A 506 15.93 39.05 43.81
CA ASN A 506 14.58 38.79 44.30
C ASN A 506 14.18 37.33 44.01
N ASP A 507 13.35 36.75 44.89
CA ASP A 507 12.94 35.35 44.83
C ASP A 507 12.21 34.99 43.53
N ASP A 508 11.48 35.93 42.90
CA ASP A 508 10.80 35.73 41.63
C ASP A 508 11.78 35.46 40.49
N ARG A 509 12.89 36.20 40.45
CA ARG A 509 13.96 36.03 39.43
C ARG A 509 14.75 34.74 39.64
N VAL A 510 14.93 34.34 40.90
CA VAL A 510 15.55 33.05 41.24
C VAL A 510 14.62 31.90 40.85
N ALA A 511 13.34 31.98 41.22
CA ALA A 511 12.34 30.94 40.89
C ALA A 511 12.12 30.79 39.39
N SER A 512 12.25 31.87 38.60
CA SER A 512 12.16 31.81 37.14
C SER A 512 13.44 31.33 36.45
N GLY A 513 14.51 31.00 37.20
CA GLY A 513 15.80 30.59 36.66
C GLY A 513 16.59 31.70 35.95
N GLN A 514 16.21 32.97 36.14
CA GLN A 514 16.90 34.13 35.53
C GLN A 514 18.07 34.64 36.37
N ALA A 515 18.16 34.21 37.63
CA ALA A 515 19.16 34.65 38.59
C ALA A 515 19.58 33.51 39.53
N LEU A 516 20.82 33.58 40.03
CA LEU A 516 21.33 32.63 41.01
C LEU A 516 20.89 33.01 42.44
N PRO A 517 20.58 32.03 43.30
CA PRO A 517 20.33 32.29 44.72
C PRO A 517 21.61 32.69 45.47
N GLY A 518 21.44 33.31 46.63
CA GLY A 518 22.54 33.70 47.53
C GLY A 518 23.23 35.02 47.16
N THR A 519 24.21 35.42 47.97
CA THR A 519 24.89 36.72 47.83
C THR A 519 25.72 36.80 46.55
N GLN A 520 25.40 37.78 45.73
CA GLN A 520 26.11 38.11 44.49
C GLN A 520 26.89 39.41 44.66
N PHE A 521 27.86 39.64 43.77
CA PHE A 521 28.65 40.86 43.72
C PHE A 521 28.62 41.44 42.31
N GLY A 522 28.51 42.76 42.19
CA GLY A 522 28.46 43.40 40.87
C GLY A 522 28.22 44.90 40.91
N LEU A 523 27.81 45.44 39.76
CA LEU A 523 27.58 46.87 39.54
C LEU A 523 26.08 47.16 39.37
N MET A 524 25.67 48.39 39.69
CA MET A 524 24.31 48.87 39.44
C MET A 524 24.18 49.45 38.03
N ALA A 525 23.23 48.95 37.23
CA ALA A 525 23.05 49.38 35.84
C ALA A 525 22.85 50.90 35.68
N ASP A 526 22.15 51.55 36.63
CA ASP A 526 21.95 53.01 36.62
C ASP A 526 23.24 53.81 36.76
N GLU A 527 24.18 53.32 37.55
CA GLU A 527 25.47 53.98 37.75
C GLU A 527 26.38 53.74 36.55
N VAL A 528 26.41 52.51 36.05
CA VAL A 528 27.15 52.16 34.84
C VAL A 528 26.67 52.98 33.65
N ALA A 529 25.35 53.15 33.47
CA ALA A 529 24.80 53.91 32.35
C ALA A 529 25.27 55.38 32.30
N ARG A 530 25.58 55.99 33.46
CA ARG A 530 26.09 57.37 33.52
C ARG A 530 27.55 57.49 33.09
N VAL A 531 28.34 56.42 33.26
CA VAL A 531 29.79 56.43 33.04
C VAL A 531 30.15 55.75 31.72
N PHE A 532 29.54 54.59 31.45
CA PHE A 532 29.70 53.74 30.28
C PHE A 532 28.32 53.35 29.74
N PRO A 533 27.60 54.26 29.05
CA PRO A 533 26.24 54.00 28.56
C PRO A 533 26.17 52.77 27.63
N ASP A 534 27.19 52.55 26.81
CA ASP A 534 27.25 51.42 25.87
C ASP A 534 27.43 50.05 26.53
N TRP A 535 27.66 50.01 27.85
CA TRP A 535 27.69 48.76 28.62
C TRP A 535 26.31 48.33 29.10
N VAL A 536 25.32 49.22 29.04
CA VAL A 536 23.97 48.94 29.53
C VAL A 536 23.04 48.71 28.37
N SER A 537 22.39 47.56 28.35
CA SER A 537 21.30 47.26 27.43
C SER A 537 19.99 47.12 28.20
N THR A 538 18.87 47.38 27.54
CA THR A 538 17.53 47.22 28.11
C THR A 538 16.71 46.33 27.19
N ASP A 539 16.07 45.31 27.72
CA ASP A 539 15.16 44.47 26.94
C ASP A 539 13.76 45.09 26.78
N ALA A 540 12.89 44.43 26.03
CA ALA A 540 11.52 44.88 25.79
C ALA A 540 10.65 44.97 27.07
N THR A 541 11.06 44.31 28.16
CA THR A 541 10.37 44.34 29.46
C THR A 541 10.87 45.46 30.37
N GLY A 542 11.89 46.22 29.93
CA GLY A 542 12.55 47.24 30.74
C GLY A 542 13.63 46.68 31.67
N THR A 543 13.95 45.37 31.58
CA THR A 543 15.04 44.77 32.37
C THR A 543 16.37 45.23 31.79
N ARG A 544 17.27 45.69 32.66
CA ARG A 544 18.56 46.26 32.28
C ARG A 544 19.70 45.30 32.57
N PHE A 545 20.64 45.19 31.64
CA PHE A 545 21.78 44.27 31.71
C PHE A 545 23.09 45.05 31.56
N VAL A 546 24.07 44.75 32.42
CA VAL A 546 25.42 45.30 32.33
C VAL A 546 26.31 44.29 31.60
N THR A 547 26.91 44.73 30.50
CA THR A 547 27.93 44.00 29.75
C THR A 547 29.22 44.80 29.78
N GLU A 548 30.14 44.41 30.66
CA GLU A 548 31.46 45.05 30.76
C GLU A 548 32.27 44.83 29.47
N ARG A 549 32.89 45.88 28.95
CA ARG A 549 33.70 45.83 27.71
C ARG A 549 35.05 46.47 27.91
N ALA A 550 36.10 45.86 27.36
CA ALA A 550 37.45 46.42 27.37
C ALA A 550 37.98 46.82 28.77
N THR A 551 37.49 46.18 29.84
CA THR A 551 37.89 46.44 31.23
C THR A 551 39.40 46.34 31.41
N THR A 552 40.06 45.36 30.79
CA THR A 552 41.52 45.23 30.81
C THR A 552 42.22 46.46 30.24
N ALA A 553 41.74 47.02 29.12
CA ALA A 553 42.34 48.21 28.52
C ALA A 553 42.11 49.46 29.40
N LEU A 554 40.89 49.60 29.95
CA LEU A 554 40.58 50.68 30.90
C LEU A 554 41.43 50.60 32.16
N MET A 555 41.64 49.40 32.72
CA MET A 555 42.49 49.17 33.89
C MET A 555 43.96 49.50 33.59
N VAL A 556 44.46 49.14 32.40
CA VAL A 556 45.83 49.47 32.00
C VAL A 556 46.05 50.99 31.94
N GLU A 557 45.14 51.72 31.29
CA GLU A 557 45.25 53.18 31.25
C GLU A 557 44.98 53.81 32.62
N ALA A 558 44.09 53.26 33.45
CA ALA A 558 43.85 53.78 34.79
C ALA A 558 45.05 53.61 35.72
N LEU A 559 45.81 52.51 35.57
CA LEU A 559 47.07 52.30 36.26
C LEU A 559 48.16 53.26 35.77
N ARG A 560 48.17 53.61 34.48
CA ARG A 560 49.07 54.63 33.92
C ARG A 560 48.71 56.02 34.46
N ASP A 561 47.43 56.39 34.44
CA ASP A 561 46.90 57.61 35.05
C ASP A 561 47.33 57.71 36.53
N LEU A 562 47.12 56.63 37.29
CA LEU A 562 47.48 56.55 38.72
C LEU A 562 48.99 56.71 38.95
N ARG A 563 49.82 56.03 38.13
CA ARG A 563 51.28 56.15 38.23
C ARG A 563 51.73 57.58 37.96
N GLN A 564 51.18 58.23 36.95
CA GLN A 564 51.52 59.61 36.61
C GLN A 564 51.16 60.58 37.75
N GLU A 565 49.98 60.40 38.36
CA GLU A 565 49.58 61.22 39.51
C GLU A 565 50.50 60.96 40.72
N LYS A 566 50.89 59.71 40.96
CA LYS A 566 51.84 59.36 42.04
C LYS A 566 53.24 59.94 41.82
N ASP A 567 53.77 59.86 40.61
CA ASP A 567 55.06 60.43 40.26
C ASP A 567 55.03 61.96 40.45
N ARG A 568 53.92 62.61 40.06
CA ARG A 568 53.71 64.05 40.28
C ARG A 568 53.67 64.41 41.76
N GLN A 569 52.91 63.67 42.57
CA GLN A 569 52.85 63.86 44.02
C GLN A 569 54.23 63.68 44.68
N LEU A 570 55.00 62.69 44.24
CA LEU A 570 56.34 62.43 44.75
C LEU A 570 57.31 63.58 44.46
N GLU A 571 57.28 64.12 43.24
CA GLU A 571 58.12 65.27 42.88
C GLU A 571 57.72 66.54 43.64
N MET A 572 56.43 66.78 43.85
CA MET A 572 55.97 67.87 44.72
C MET A 572 56.47 67.71 46.16
N LEU A 573 56.36 66.50 46.72
CA LEU A 573 56.79 66.23 48.09
C LEU A 573 58.32 66.36 48.25
N LYS A 574 59.12 65.91 47.26
CA LYS A 574 60.58 66.11 47.24
C LYS A 574 60.95 67.60 47.18
N ALA A 575 60.25 68.37 46.36
CA ALA A 575 60.47 69.81 46.27
C ALA A 575 60.14 70.52 47.60
N GLU A 576 59.06 70.13 48.26
CA GLU A 576 58.69 70.64 49.59
C GLU A 576 59.73 70.25 50.66
N LEU A 577 60.22 69.01 50.63
CA LEU A 577 61.24 68.53 51.56
C LEU A 577 62.56 69.30 51.38
N THR A 578 63.00 69.49 50.13
CA THR A 578 64.19 70.31 49.81
C THR A 578 64.04 71.74 50.33
N LYS A 579 62.85 72.33 50.18
CA LYS A 579 62.56 73.67 50.71
C LYS A 579 62.61 73.69 52.24
N ARG A 580 61.99 72.71 52.91
CA ARG A 580 62.04 72.59 54.38
C ARG A 580 63.47 72.42 54.90
N ASP A 581 64.31 71.64 54.23
CA ASP A 581 65.71 71.45 54.61
C ASP A 581 66.51 72.76 54.49
N ALA A 582 66.25 73.56 53.45
CA ALA A 582 66.83 74.90 53.32
C ALA A 582 66.37 75.85 54.43
N ASP A 583 65.06 75.87 54.73
CA ASP A 583 64.50 76.69 55.81
C ASP A 583 65.07 76.27 57.18
N ASN A 584 65.18 74.97 57.44
CA ASN A 584 65.78 74.43 58.66
C ASN A 584 67.26 74.78 58.78
N ALA A 585 68.03 74.70 57.69
CA ALA A 585 69.43 75.12 57.67
C ALA A 585 69.57 76.61 57.97
N GLN A 586 68.69 77.45 57.43
CA GLN A 586 68.65 78.88 57.72
C GLN A 586 68.30 79.17 59.19
N LEU A 587 67.32 78.46 59.74
CA LEU A 587 66.95 78.57 61.15
C LEU A 587 68.09 78.14 62.07
N LYS A 588 68.78 77.04 61.74
CA LYS A 588 69.94 76.57 62.49
C LYS A 588 71.09 77.59 62.46
N ALA A 589 71.40 78.15 61.30
CA ALA A 589 72.40 79.21 61.17
C ALA A 589 72.03 80.47 61.98
N ARG A 590 70.74 80.83 62.03
CA ARG A 590 70.25 81.92 62.88
C ARG A 590 70.38 81.62 64.37
N LEU A 591 70.07 80.39 64.78
CA LEU A 591 70.24 79.93 66.16
C LEU A 591 71.71 79.99 66.57
N GLU A 592 72.62 79.44 65.76
CA GLU A 592 74.06 79.49 66.01
C GLU A 592 74.58 80.94 66.10
N ALA A 593 74.11 81.83 65.23
CA ALA A 593 74.48 83.25 65.27
C ALA A 593 73.96 83.95 66.54
N LEU A 594 72.73 83.64 66.97
CA LEU A 594 72.16 84.16 68.21
C LEU A 594 72.92 83.63 69.44
N GLU A 595 73.23 82.34 69.48
CA GLU A 595 74.02 81.72 70.55
C GLU A 595 75.42 82.33 70.65
N ALA A 596 76.10 82.54 69.52
CA ALA A 596 77.40 83.21 69.47
C ALA A 596 77.33 84.67 69.96
N ALA A 597 76.29 85.41 69.56
CA ALA A 597 76.06 86.77 70.06
C ALA A 597 75.82 86.79 71.58
N LEU A 598 75.06 85.81 72.11
CA LEU A 598 74.80 85.68 73.54
C LEU A 598 76.08 85.36 74.33
N GLN A 599 76.94 84.48 73.80
CA GLN A 599 78.25 84.16 74.38
C GLN A 599 79.17 85.38 74.43
N LYS A 600 79.18 86.19 73.37
CA LYS A 600 79.97 87.43 73.32
C LYS A 600 79.50 88.45 74.38
N ILE A 601 78.19 88.61 74.55
CA ILE A 601 77.62 89.49 75.58
C ILE A 601 77.98 88.98 76.99
N THR A 602 77.96 87.67 77.21
CA THR A 602 78.31 87.08 78.53
C THR A 602 79.80 87.11 78.83
N SER A 603 80.68 87.09 77.82
CA SER A 603 82.13 87.23 78.01
C SER A 603 82.60 88.67 78.19
N GLU A 604 81.91 89.65 77.61
CA GLU A 604 82.17 91.08 77.82
C GLU A 604 81.62 91.63 79.16
N SER A 605 80.79 90.84 79.87
CA SER A 605 80.19 91.19 81.17
C SER A 605 80.97 90.65 82.39
N ARG A 606 82.13 90.04 82.21
CA ARG A 606 83.07 89.62 83.27
C ARG A 606 84.35 90.43 83.17
#